data_AF-A0A7X3U0X9-F1
#
_entry.id   AF-A0A7X3U0X9-F1
#
_cell.length_a   1.000
_cell.length_b   1.000
_cell.length_c   1.000
_cell.angle_alpha   90.00
_cell.angle_beta   90.00
_cell.angle_gamma   90.00
#
_symmetry.space_group_name_H-M   'P 1'
#
loop_
_entity.id
_entity.type
_entity.pdbx_description
1 polymer ?
#
loop_
_entity_poly.entity_id
_entity_poly.type
_entity_poly.pdbx_seq_one_letter_code
_entity_poly.pdbx_strand_id
1 'polypeptide(L)' 'MNGKEFVDRVTALGRRRGVPVRVDAKRGRGSHVMLYYGDRKTVVKDRRKELGPGLLAAMTRQLGLDSADLR' A
#
# COMPACT_ATOMS: atom_id res chain seq x y z
N MET A 1 0.94 -8.36 8.68
CA MET A 1 0.04 -7.71 7.70
C MET A 1 0.37 -8.26 6.32
N ASN A 2 -0.62 -8.73 5.56
CA ASN A 2 -0.41 -9.16 4.17
C ASN A 2 -0.63 -7.99 3.18
N GLY A 3 -0.29 -8.19 1.91
CA GLY A 3 -0.41 -7.14 0.91
C GLY A 3 -1.85 -6.66 0.66
N LYS A 4 -2.86 -7.51 0.85
CA LYS A 4 -4.27 -7.10 0.77
C LYS A 4 -4.63 -6.16 1.93
N GLU A 5 -4.31 -6.54 3.15
CA GLU A 5 -4.55 -5.72 4.35
C GLU A 5 -3.87 -4.35 4.25
N PHE A 6 -2.65 -4.31 3.70
CA PHE A 6 -1.94 -3.05 3.49
C PHE A 6 -2.71 -2.12 2.53
N VAL A 7 -3.18 -2.64 1.40
CA VAL A 7 -3.99 -1.87 0.44
C VAL A 7 -5.29 -1.39 1.07
N ASP A 8 -5.96 -2.26 1.83
CA ASP A 8 -7.22 -1.92 2.50
C ASP A 8 -7.03 -0.80 3.54
N ARG A 9 -5.97 -0.88 4.36
CA ARG A 9 -5.64 0.14 5.36
C ARG A 9 -5.27 1.48 4.74
N VAL A 10 -4.42 1.48 3.70
CA VAL A 10 -4.07 2.72 2.97
C VAL A 10 -5.30 3.33 2.31
N THR A 11 -6.20 2.52 1.76
CA THR A 11 -7.45 3.00 1.15
C THR A 11 -8.36 3.64 2.18
N ALA A 12 -8.53 3.00 3.35
CA ALA A 12 -9.30 3.55 4.45
C ALA A 12 -8.70 4.86 4.98
N LEU A 13 -7.37 4.91 5.11
CA LEU A 13 -6.65 6.11 5.51
C LEU A 13 -6.82 7.26 4.51
N GLY A 14 -6.72 6.97 3.21
CA GLY A 14 -6.95 7.95 2.15
C GLY A 14 -8.36 8.53 2.21
N ARG A 15 -9.38 7.68 2.39
CA ARG A 15 -10.76 8.14 2.60
C ARG A 15 -10.90 9.07 3.80
N ARG A 16 -10.27 8.73 4.94
CA ARG A 16 -10.29 9.57 6.15
C ARG A 16 -9.59 10.91 5.98
N ARG A 17 -8.51 10.95 5.19
CA ARG A 17 -7.69 12.14 4.95
C ARG A 17 -8.10 12.94 3.71
N GLY A 18 -9.10 12.48 2.96
CA GLY A 18 -9.47 13.09 1.67
C GLY A 18 -8.40 12.93 0.58
N VAL A 19 -7.47 11.98 0.74
CA VAL A 19 -6.39 11.73 -0.23
C VAL A 19 -6.83 10.67 -1.24
N PRO A 20 -6.72 10.93 -2.56
CA PRO A 20 -7.05 9.94 -3.57
C PRO A 20 -6.16 8.69 -3.46
N VAL A 21 -6.78 7.50 -3.50
CA VAL A 21 -6.07 6.21 -3.51
C VAL A 21 -6.47 5.44 -4.74
N ARG A 22 -5.47 4.92 -5.47
CA ARG A 22 -5.69 4.13 -6.69
C ARG A 22 -4.87 2.86 -6.67
N VAL A 23 -5.49 1.74 -7.04
CA VAL A 23 -4.83 0.45 -7.19
C VAL A 23 -4.78 0.10 -8.67
N ASP A 24 -3.58 -0.09 -9.20
CA ASP A 24 -3.34 -0.48 -10.58
C ASP A 24 -2.81 -1.91 -10.63
N ALA A 25 -3.71 -2.82 -10.98
CA ALA A 25 -3.40 -4.24 -11.13
C ALA A 25 -2.79 -4.60 -12.50
N LYS A 26 -2.84 -3.70 -13.49
CA LYS A 26 -2.34 -3.98 -14.85
C LYS A 26 -0.82 -3.97 -14.96
N ARG A 27 -0.13 -3.40 -13.96
CA ARG A 27 1.33 -3.20 -13.98
C ARG A 27 2.14 -4.32 -13.32
N GLY A 28 1.50 -5.40 -12.86
CA GLY A 28 2.16 -6.54 -12.20
C GLY A 28 2.05 -7.84 -12.98
N ARG A 29 3.17 -8.53 -13.22
CA ARG A 29 3.14 -9.97 -13.53
C ARG A 29 2.84 -10.71 -12.22
N GLY A 30 1.71 -11.43 -12.14
CA GLY A 30 1.26 -12.14 -10.93
C GLY A 30 0.42 -11.29 -9.96
N SER A 31 0.36 -11.66 -8.67
CA SER A 31 -0.46 -10.99 -7.64
C SER A 31 0.02 -9.58 -7.22
N HIS A 32 1.00 -9.00 -7.93
CA HIS A 32 1.58 -7.70 -7.64
C HIS A 32 0.69 -6.57 -8.14
N VAL A 33 0.58 -5.48 -7.38
CA VAL A 33 -0.19 -4.30 -7.77
C VAL A 33 0.59 -3.03 -7.45
N MET A 34 0.36 -1.97 -8.22
CA MET A 34 0.87 -0.65 -7.89
C MET A 34 -0.19 0.13 -7.11
N LEU A 35 0.17 0.59 -5.91
CA LEU A 35 -0.69 1.36 -5.04
C LEU A 35 -0.26 2.83 -5.07
N TYR A 36 -1.20 3.71 -5.34
CA TYR A 36 -1.01 5.16 -5.35
C TYR A 36 -1.74 5.78 -4.15
N TYR A 37 -1.10 6.76 -3.53
CA TYR A 37 -1.63 7.59 -2.46
C TYR A 37 -1.29 9.05 -2.80
N GLY A 38 -2.26 9.79 -3.33
CA GLY A 38 -2.02 11.10 -3.92
C GLY A 38 -1.07 11.01 -5.12
N ASP A 39 0.02 11.76 -5.05
CA ASP A 39 1.13 11.78 -6.01
C ASP A 39 2.18 10.67 -5.78
N ARG A 40 2.14 10.02 -4.61
CA ARG A 40 3.09 8.97 -4.21
C ARG A 40 2.59 7.59 -4.60
N LYS A 41 3.53 6.65 -4.73
CA LYS A 41 3.23 5.27 -5.13
C LYS A 41 4.22 4.27 -4.54
N THR A 42 3.73 3.05 -4.35
CA THR A 42 4.53 1.89 -3.97
C THR A 42 4.09 0.65 -4.76
N VAL A 43 4.99 -0.33 -4.88
CA VAL A 43 4.68 -1.64 -5.46
C VAL A 43 4.35 -2.58 -4.32
N VAL A 44 3.10 -3.00 -4.26
CA VAL A 44 2.66 -4.05 -3.33
C VAL A 44 2.97 -5.38 -4.01
N LYS A 45 3.91 -6.12 -3.41
CA LYS A 45 4.24 -7.50 -3.81
C LYS A 45 3.05 -8.43 -3.52
N ASP A 46 3.23 -9.73 -3.67
CA ASP A 46 2.16 -10.72 -3.62
C ASP A 46 1.15 -10.46 -2.48
N ARG A 47 -0.08 -10.05 -2.85
CA ARG A 47 -1.14 -9.69 -1.90
C ARG A 47 -1.53 -10.83 -0.97
N ARG A 48 -1.20 -12.08 -1.32
CA ARG A 48 -1.50 -13.29 -0.54
C ARG A 48 -0.41 -13.63 0.47
N LYS A 49 0.77 -13.00 0.38
CA LYS A 49 1.89 -13.26 1.29
C LYS A 49 1.97 -12.20 2.38
N GLU A 50 2.52 -12.63 3.51
CA GLU A 50 2.86 -11.73 4.59
C GLU A 50 3.97 -10.76 4.16
N LEU A 51 3.81 -9.50 4.54
CA LEU A 51 4.81 -8.46 4.32
C LEU A 51 5.75 -8.46 5.52
N GLY A 52 7.01 -8.82 5.28
CA GLY A 52 8.06 -8.66 6.29
C GLY A 52 8.16 -7.19 6.77
N PRO A 53 8.54 -6.95 8.03
CA PRO A 53 8.50 -5.62 8.64
C PRO A 53 9.32 -4.58 7.89
N GLY A 54 10.49 -4.95 7.34
CA GLY A 54 11.30 -4.04 6.52
C GLY A 54 10.63 -3.66 5.19
N LEU A 55 9.93 -4.60 4.55
CA LEU A 55 9.18 -4.33 3.33
C LEU A 55 7.98 -3.42 3.62
N LEU A 56 7.23 -3.71 4.70
CA LEU A 56 6.13 -2.88 5.14
C LEU A 56 6.59 -1.44 5.40
N ALA A 57 7.65 -1.25 6.19
CA ALA A 57 8.21 0.06 6.49
C ALA A 57 8.65 0.80 5.22
N ALA A 58 9.31 0.12 4.28
CA ALA A 58 9.72 0.71 3.02
C ALA A 58 8.53 1.17 2.17
N MET A 59 7.47 0.37 2.04
CA MET A 59 6.27 0.71 1.28
C MET A 59 5.52 1.88 1.92
N THR A 60 5.36 1.86 3.24
CA THR A 60 4.75 2.95 4.01
C THR A 60 5.50 4.27 3.78
N ARG A 61 6.84 4.24 3.84
CA ARG A 61 7.69 5.41 3.58
C ARG A 61 7.63 5.89 2.12
N GLN A 62 7.48 4.99 1.15
CA GLN A 62 7.31 5.36 -0.26
C GLN A 62 5.99 6.11 -0.51
N LEU A 63 4.93 5.77 0.24
CA LEU A 63 3.69 6.55 0.29
C LEU A 63 3.82 7.81 1.19
N GLY A 64 4.97 7.95 1.86
CA GLY A 64 5.29 8.93 2.89
C GLY A 64 4.23 9.04 3.96
N LEU A 65 3.80 7.87 4.41
CA LEU A 65 3.01 7.64 5.61
C LEU A 65 3.94 7.22 6.75
N ASP A 66 3.42 7.23 7.98
CA ASP A 66 4.06 6.58 9.11
C ASP A 66 3.43 5.22 9.42
N SER A 67 4.16 4.32 10.09
CA SER A 67 3.63 3.04 10.57
C SER A 67 2.48 3.25 11.55
N ALA A 68 2.47 4.35 12.30
CA ALA A 68 1.38 4.75 13.19
C ALA A 68 0.09 5.08 12.42
N ASP A 69 0.18 5.54 11.17
CA ASP A 69 -0.99 5.86 10.35
C ASP A 69 -1.77 4.61 9.90
N LEU A 70 -1.09 3.47 9.91
CA LEU A 70 -1.62 2.19 9.48
C LEU A 70 -2.00 1.29 10.65
N ARG A 71 -2.03 1.78 11.90
CA ARG A 71 -2.42 0.98 13.07
C ARG A 71 -3.91 0.66 13.08
#